data_AF-A0A6A5TW30-F1
#
_entry.id   AF-A0A6A5TW30-F1
#
_cell.length_a   1.000
_cell.length_b   1.000
_cell.length_c   1.000
_cell.angle_alpha   90.00
_cell.angle_beta   90.00
_cell.angle_gamma   90.00
#
_symmetry.space_group_name_H-M   'P 1'
#
loop_
_entity.id
_entity.type
_entity.pdbx_description
1 polymer ?
#
loop_
_entity_poly.entity_id
_entity_poly.type
_entity_poly.pdbx_seq_one_letter_code
_entity_poly.pdbx_strand_id
1 'polypeptide(L)'
;MSAFESPDFDALAQQLKDISEKMRLCADMPNAQAASQLSDDLNDIQIRLRHVDRVLNNVHETIQKLTASQIRIEAAAKNACAVAQNKRMGQLRLMPLVNICTGEPIPDFPEFGSLIPDLTEDQLRGIFDALGMQILDNDVNILRKYLALVVGFDQPCAELDAHKLEYPSLDQRIEDPTHRASMLTAEHRPSTVFSSDCYNTLG
;
A
#
# COMPACT_ATOMS: atom_id res chain seq x y z
N MET A 1 12.43 8.23 -6.05
CA MET A 1 11.77 9.03 -4.98
C MET A 1 11.31 10.32 -5.63
N SER A 2 10.05 10.40 -6.04
CA SER A 2 9.47 11.63 -6.59
C SER A 2 9.28 12.61 -5.43
N ALA A 3 9.99 13.72 -5.46
CA ALA A 3 9.76 14.83 -4.54
C ALA A 3 8.31 15.31 -4.72
N PHE A 4 7.53 15.25 -3.65
CA PHE A 4 6.20 15.85 -3.64
C PHE A 4 6.38 17.37 -3.69
N GLU A 5 5.86 18.02 -4.73
CA GLU A 5 5.70 19.47 -4.74
C GLU A 5 4.66 19.83 -3.69
N SER A 6 5.11 20.48 -2.62
CA SER A 6 4.22 21.06 -1.62
C SER A 6 3.42 22.19 -2.27
N PRO A 7 2.10 22.25 -2.10
CA PRO A 7 1.31 23.39 -2.56
C PRO A 7 1.80 24.68 -1.87
N ASP A 8 2.05 25.71 -2.67
CA ASP A 8 2.51 27.02 -2.20
C ASP A 8 1.32 27.85 -1.69
N PHE A 9 1.01 27.67 -0.40
CA PHE A 9 -0.08 28.38 0.27
C PHE A 9 0.20 29.88 0.40
N ASP A 10 1.48 30.29 0.45
CA ASP A 10 1.86 31.70 0.55
C ASP A 10 1.56 32.42 -0.77
N ALA A 11 1.84 31.79 -1.91
CA ALA A 11 1.45 32.31 -3.21
C ALA A 11 -0.08 32.45 -3.36
N LEU A 12 -0.84 31.49 -2.84
CA LEU A 12 -2.30 31.49 -2.93
C LEU A 12 -2.92 32.58 -2.03
N ALA A 13 -2.37 32.78 -0.83
CA ALA A 13 -2.76 33.85 0.08
C ALA A 13 -2.45 35.25 -0.50
N GLN A 14 -1.29 35.41 -1.13
CA GLN A 14 -0.89 36.66 -1.77
C GLN A 14 -1.83 37.02 -2.93
N GLN A 15 -2.23 36.06 -3.76
CA GLN A 15 -3.17 36.31 -4.85
C GLN A 15 -4.59 36.68 -4.36
N LEU A 16 -5.08 36.05 -3.29
CA LEU A 16 -6.36 36.42 -2.68
C LEU A 16 -6.35 37.87 -2.21
N LYS A 17 -5.21 38.32 -1.67
CA LYS A 17 -5.01 39.72 -1.28
C LYS A 17 -5.02 40.66 -2.49
N ASP A 18 -4.29 40.32 -3.55
CA ASP A 18 -4.23 41.12 -4.78
C ASP A 18 -5.60 41.27 -5.43
N ILE A 19 -6.41 40.20 -5.43
CA ILE A 19 -7.78 40.21 -5.98
C ILE A 19 -8.72 41.01 -5.11
N SER A 20 -8.59 40.92 -3.78
CA SER A 20 -9.34 41.79 -2.88
C SER A 20 -9.03 43.27 -3.12
N GLU A 21 -7.77 43.62 -3.41
CA GLU A 21 -7.37 44.99 -3.79
C GLU A 21 -7.93 45.39 -5.15
N LYS A 22 -7.89 44.51 -6.16
CA LYS A 22 -8.49 44.75 -7.48
C LYS A 22 -10.01 44.90 -7.41
N MET A 23 -10.72 44.09 -6.62
CA MET A 23 -12.16 44.23 -6.41
C MET A 23 -12.51 45.59 -5.80
N ARG A 24 -11.71 46.04 -4.83
CA ARG A 24 -11.86 47.36 -4.22
C ARG A 24 -11.64 48.49 -5.24
N LEU A 25 -10.67 48.36 -6.15
CA LEU A 25 -10.43 49.30 -7.24
C LEU A 25 -11.53 49.28 -8.32
N CYS A 26 -12.13 48.11 -8.58
CA CYS A 26 -13.23 47.96 -9.54
C CYS A 26 -14.54 48.56 -9.02
N ALA A 27 -14.77 48.56 -7.70
CA ALA A 27 -15.94 49.20 -7.09
C ALA A 27 -16.00 50.71 -7.37
N ASP A 28 -14.84 51.34 -7.62
CA ASP A 28 -14.69 52.76 -7.89
C ASP A 28 -14.61 53.13 -9.39
N MET A 29 -14.67 52.16 -10.33
CA MET A 29 -14.51 52.43 -11.77
C MET A 29 -15.64 51.84 -12.66
N PRO A 30 -16.25 52.63 -13.57
CA PRO A 30 -17.34 52.17 -14.45
C PRO A 30 -16.85 51.40 -15.71
N ASN A 31 -15.62 50.88 -15.73
CA ASN A 31 -14.99 50.36 -16.95
C ASN A 31 -15.07 48.82 -17.06
N ALA A 32 -15.72 48.33 -18.12
CA ALA A 32 -15.92 46.89 -18.42
C ALA A 32 -14.63 46.05 -18.49
N GLN A 33 -13.48 46.68 -18.72
CA GLN A 33 -12.18 46.01 -18.83
C GLN A 33 -11.66 45.47 -17.49
N ALA A 34 -11.95 46.19 -16.39
CA ALA A 34 -11.58 45.77 -15.04
C ALA A 34 -12.41 44.56 -14.59
N ALA A 35 -13.68 44.49 -15.00
CA ALA A 35 -14.56 43.34 -14.76
C ALA A 35 -14.08 42.06 -15.50
N SER A 36 -13.56 42.20 -16.73
CA SER A 36 -12.99 41.06 -17.46
C SER A 36 -11.76 40.49 -16.76
N GLN A 37 -10.83 41.35 -16.34
CA GLN A 37 -9.63 40.92 -15.61
C GLN A 37 -9.96 40.25 -14.28
N LEU A 38 -10.95 40.78 -13.56
CA LEU A 38 -11.44 40.16 -12.34
C LEU A 38 -12.05 38.78 -12.61
N SER A 39 -12.80 38.63 -13.70
CA SER A 39 -13.35 37.33 -14.09
C SER A 39 -12.25 36.31 -14.44
N ASP A 40 -11.18 36.75 -15.10
CA ASP A 40 -10.05 35.89 -15.44
C ASP A 40 -9.28 35.47 -14.17
N ASP A 41 -9.05 36.41 -13.25
CA ASP A 41 -8.43 36.15 -11.95
C ASP A 41 -9.26 35.17 -11.10
N LEU A 42 -10.59 35.31 -11.09
CA LEU A 42 -11.50 34.38 -10.39
C LEU A 42 -11.49 32.99 -11.03
N ASN A 43 -11.42 32.90 -12.35
CA ASN A 43 -11.28 31.62 -13.05
C ASN A 43 -9.94 30.94 -12.72
N ASP A 44 -8.84 31.69 -12.64
CA ASP A 44 -7.53 31.16 -12.25
C ASP A 44 -7.54 30.63 -10.81
N ILE A 45 -8.11 31.38 -9.86
CA ILE A 45 -8.32 30.87 -8.49
C ILE A 45 -9.11 29.57 -8.52
N GLN A 46 -10.23 29.53 -9.27
CA GLN A 46 -11.07 28.35 -9.30
C GLN A 46 -10.31 27.11 -9.81
N ILE A 47 -9.45 27.28 -10.81
CA ILE A 47 -8.59 26.20 -11.32
C ILE A 47 -7.59 25.75 -10.27
N ARG A 48 -6.95 26.69 -9.56
CA ARG A 48 -5.98 26.39 -8.49
C ARG A 48 -6.63 25.70 -7.31
N LEU A 49 -7.82 26.13 -6.88
CA LEU A 49 -8.57 25.47 -5.80
C LEU A 49 -8.91 24.02 -6.16
N ARG A 50 -9.37 23.76 -7.39
CA ARG A 50 -9.58 22.38 -7.87
C ARG A 50 -8.29 21.56 -7.94
N HIS A 51 -7.14 22.20 -8.11
CA HIS A 51 -5.85 21.51 -8.03
C HIS A 51 -5.49 21.17 -6.59
N VAL A 52 -5.64 22.12 -5.65
CA VAL A 52 -5.44 21.89 -4.22
C VAL A 52 -6.33 20.75 -3.71
N ASP A 53 -7.61 20.74 -4.06
CA ASP A 53 -8.53 19.65 -3.68
C ASP A 53 -8.03 18.28 -4.14
N ARG A 54 -7.51 18.19 -5.38
CA ARG A 54 -6.93 16.95 -5.91
C ARG A 54 -5.67 16.54 -5.16
N VAL A 55 -4.78 17.49 -4.86
CA VAL A 55 -3.56 17.21 -4.09
C VAL A 55 -3.92 16.74 -2.68
N LEU A 56 -4.87 17.39 -2.01
CA LEU A 56 -5.33 16.99 -0.69
C LEU A 56 -5.94 15.58 -0.67
N ASN A 57 -6.77 15.24 -1.66
CA ASN A 57 -7.30 13.88 -1.80
C ASN A 57 -6.20 12.84 -2.00
N ASN A 58 -5.23 13.12 -2.87
CA ASN A 58 -4.08 12.23 -3.10
C ASN A 58 -3.21 12.05 -1.85
N VAL A 59 -2.98 13.13 -1.09
CA VAL A 59 -2.25 13.08 0.18
C VAL A 59 -3.02 12.25 1.19
N HIS A 60 -4.34 12.43 1.29
CA HIS A 60 -5.19 11.65 2.19
C HIS A 60 -5.10 10.14 1.89
N GLU A 61 -5.25 9.74 0.63
CA GLU A 61 -5.09 8.34 0.21
C GLU A 61 -3.69 7.80 0.51
N THR A 62 -2.66 8.62 0.32
CA THR A 62 -1.26 8.23 0.58
C THR A 62 -1.04 8.00 2.07
N ILE A 63 -1.57 8.88 2.93
CA ILE A 63 -1.52 8.73 4.38
C ILE A 63 -2.22 7.44 4.81
N GLN A 64 -3.42 7.17 4.29
CA GLN A 64 -4.14 5.92 4.61
C GLN A 64 -3.32 4.67 4.23
N LYS A 65 -2.71 4.67 3.03
CA LYS A 65 -1.85 3.56 2.58
C LYS A 65 -0.62 3.39 3.47
N LEU A 66 -0.03 4.50 3.92
CA LEU A 66 1.12 4.49 4.82
C LEU A 66 0.73 3.93 6.20
N THR A 67 -0.38 4.39 6.77
CA THR A 67 -0.91 3.87 8.05
C THR A 67 -1.19 2.37 7.97
N ALA A 68 -1.84 1.90 6.90
CA ALA A 68 -2.06 0.47 6.70
C ALA A 68 -0.76 -0.33 6.51
N SER A 69 0.28 0.27 5.93
CA SER A 69 1.60 -0.36 5.85
C SER A 69 2.28 -0.43 7.22
N GLN A 70 2.20 0.64 8.01
CA GLN A 70 2.77 0.70 9.36
C GLN A 70 2.15 -0.37 10.26
N ILE A 71 0.82 -0.50 10.26
CA ILE A 71 0.11 -1.52 11.03
C ILE A 71 0.61 -2.93 10.66
N ARG A 72 0.75 -3.22 9.36
CA ARG A 72 1.24 -4.52 8.88
C ARG A 72 2.66 -4.82 9.34
N ILE A 73 3.55 -3.82 9.34
CA ILE A 73 4.94 -3.97 9.82
C ILE A 73 4.96 -4.28 11.31
N GLU A 74 4.19 -3.53 12.11
CA GLU A 74 4.11 -3.76 13.55
C GLU A 74 3.49 -5.12 13.89
N ALA A 75 2.43 -5.51 13.19
CA ALA A 75 1.80 -6.81 13.34
C ALA A 75 2.75 -7.96 12.98
N ALA A 76 3.52 -7.83 11.88
CA ALA A 76 4.53 -8.81 11.50
C ALA A 76 5.62 -8.96 12.57
N ALA A 77 6.10 -7.84 13.14
CA ALA A 77 7.08 -7.87 14.22
C ALA A 77 6.52 -8.53 15.50
N LYS A 78 5.30 -8.17 15.91
CA LYS A 78 4.60 -8.80 17.05
C LYS A 78 4.40 -10.30 16.84
N ASN A 79 3.96 -10.70 15.65
CA ASN A 79 3.78 -12.10 15.29
C ASN A 79 5.10 -12.86 15.30
N ALA A 80 6.18 -12.30 14.74
CA ALA A 80 7.50 -12.92 14.81
C ALA A 80 7.97 -13.14 16.26
N CYS A 81 7.73 -12.16 17.15
CA CYS A 81 8.01 -12.31 18.58
C CYS A 81 7.15 -13.39 19.23
N ALA A 82 5.83 -13.40 18.97
CA ALA A 82 4.91 -14.39 19.51
C ALA A 82 5.27 -15.81 19.06
N VAL A 83 5.56 -16.01 17.77
CA VAL A 83 6.04 -17.29 17.23
C VAL A 83 7.34 -17.74 17.90
N ALA A 84 8.31 -16.83 18.05
CA ALA A 84 9.56 -17.15 18.73
C ALA A 84 9.35 -17.54 20.21
N GLN A 85 8.38 -16.92 20.89
CA GLN A 85 8.01 -17.29 22.25
C GLN A 85 7.29 -18.64 22.31
N ASN A 86 6.31 -18.86 21.43
CA ASN A 86 5.56 -20.11 21.33
C ASN A 86 6.48 -21.31 21.09
N LYS A 87 7.48 -21.16 20.20
CA LYS A 87 8.54 -22.17 19.99
C LYS A 87 9.29 -22.54 21.27
N ARG A 88 9.52 -21.58 22.16
CA ARG A 88 10.23 -21.80 23.44
C ARG A 88 9.33 -22.38 24.52
N MET A 89 8.04 -22.05 24.49
CA MET A 89 7.07 -22.41 25.54
C MET A 89 6.52 -23.84 25.38
N GLY A 90 6.66 -24.46 24.20
CA GLY A 90 6.24 -25.84 23.98
C GLY A 90 4.73 -26.01 24.22
N GLN A 91 4.34 -26.97 25.07
CA GLN A 91 2.94 -27.28 25.41
C GLN A 91 2.27 -26.28 26.37
N LEU A 92 2.96 -25.22 26.77
CA LEU A 92 2.38 -24.19 27.63
C LEU A 92 1.42 -23.27 26.85
N ARG A 93 0.86 -22.30 27.57
CA ARG A 93 -0.03 -21.27 27.03
C ARG A 93 0.63 -20.54 25.86
N LEU A 94 -0.03 -20.51 24.70
CA LEU A 94 0.42 -19.79 23.52
C LEU A 94 0.24 -18.28 23.71
N MET A 95 1.20 -17.51 23.23
CA MET A 95 1.02 -16.10 22.97
C MET A 95 0.18 -15.93 21.69
N PRO A 96 -0.94 -15.19 21.75
CA PRO A 96 -1.80 -15.02 20.59
C PRO A 96 -1.10 -14.23 19.50
N LEU A 97 -1.30 -14.66 18.25
CA LEU A 97 -0.95 -13.86 17.09
C LEU A 97 -1.92 -12.68 16.96
N VAL A 98 -1.48 -11.64 16.26
CA VAL A 98 -2.26 -10.45 15.94
C VAL A 98 -2.64 -10.43 14.46
N ASN A 99 -3.82 -9.86 14.18
CA ASN A 99 -4.33 -9.64 12.85
C ASN A 99 -3.43 -8.64 12.11
N ILE A 100 -3.03 -8.97 10.88
CA ILE A 100 -2.07 -8.18 10.11
C ILE A 100 -2.65 -6.83 9.65
N CYS A 101 -3.97 -6.74 9.51
CA CYS A 101 -4.68 -5.55 9.04
C CYS A 101 -5.03 -4.60 10.18
N THR A 102 -5.33 -5.11 11.38
CA THR A 102 -5.76 -4.27 12.52
C THR A 102 -4.69 -4.12 13.61
N GLY A 103 -3.74 -5.04 13.70
CA GLY A 103 -2.73 -5.09 14.76
C GLY A 103 -3.26 -5.58 16.12
N GLU A 104 -4.52 -6.01 16.19
CA GLU A 104 -5.18 -6.53 17.40
C GLU A 104 -5.04 -8.05 17.51
N PRO A 105 -5.12 -8.65 18.71
CA PRO A 105 -5.11 -10.11 18.87
C PRO A 105 -6.18 -10.78 18.01
N ILE A 106 -5.83 -11.90 17.38
CA ILE A 106 -6.79 -12.67 16.57
C ILE A 106 -7.87 -13.24 17.51
N PRO A 107 -9.17 -13.03 17.21
CA PRO A 107 -10.25 -13.58 18.03
C PRO A 107 -10.23 -15.11 17.99
N ASP A 108 -10.62 -15.73 19.10
CA ASP A 108 -10.69 -17.18 19.25
C ASP A 108 -9.38 -17.93 18.96
N PHE A 109 -8.23 -17.25 19.03
CA PHE A 109 -6.93 -17.87 18.88
C PHE A 109 -6.71 -18.89 20.01
N PRO A 110 -6.24 -20.12 19.69
CA PRO A 110 -6.10 -21.18 20.67
C PRO A 110 -5.14 -20.78 21.80
N GLU A 111 -5.60 -20.90 23.03
CA GLU A 111 -4.80 -20.57 24.21
C GLU A 111 -3.66 -21.56 24.44
N PHE A 112 -3.78 -22.79 23.94
CA PHE A 112 -2.78 -23.85 24.09
C PHE A 112 -2.58 -24.59 22.77
N GLY A 113 -1.35 -25.04 22.49
CA GLY A 113 -1.04 -25.78 21.26
C GLY A 113 -1.82 -27.10 21.13
N SER A 114 -2.17 -27.72 22.28
CA SER A 114 -2.99 -28.93 22.32
C SER A 114 -4.43 -28.73 21.84
N LEU A 115 -4.91 -27.49 21.74
CA LEU A 115 -6.27 -27.18 21.26
C LEU A 115 -6.32 -26.97 19.74
N ILE A 116 -5.17 -26.88 19.05
CA ILE A 116 -5.10 -26.72 17.59
C ILE A 116 -5.82 -27.87 16.85
N PRO A 117 -5.69 -29.16 17.26
CA PRO A 117 -6.42 -30.26 16.63
C PRO A 117 -7.95 -30.14 16.73
N ASP A 118 -8.46 -29.44 17.74
CA ASP A 118 -9.89 -29.31 18.01
C ASP A 118 -10.54 -28.11 17.28
N LEU A 119 -9.75 -27.28 16.61
CA LEU A 119 -10.26 -26.14 15.87
C LEU A 119 -11.12 -26.59 14.68
N THR A 120 -12.25 -25.91 14.51
CA THR A 120 -13.13 -26.08 13.34
C THR A 120 -12.52 -25.46 12.09
N GLU A 121 -13.01 -25.86 10.91
CA GLU A 121 -12.56 -25.29 9.64
C GLU A 121 -12.76 -23.77 9.59
N ASP A 122 -13.92 -23.28 10.04
CA ASP A 122 -14.25 -21.85 10.05
C ASP A 122 -13.30 -21.05 10.95
N GLN A 123 -12.94 -21.59 12.12
CA GLN A 123 -11.96 -20.97 13.01
C GLN A 123 -10.58 -20.92 12.37
N LEU A 124 -10.13 -22.00 11.72
CA LEU A 124 -8.85 -22.04 11.02
C LEU A 124 -8.80 -21.00 9.90
N ARG A 125 -9.85 -20.95 9.07
CA ARG A 125 -9.96 -19.96 7.99
C ARG A 125 -9.96 -18.53 8.53
N GLY A 126 -10.72 -18.27 9.59
CA GLY A 126 -10.72 -16.96 10.25
C GLY A 126 -9.34 -16.54 10.77
N ILE A 127 -8.57 -17.47 11.34
CA ILE A 127 -7.19 -17.20 11.78
C ILE A 127 -6.29 -16.91 10.58
N PHE A 128 -6.34 -17.71 9.50
CA PHE A 128 -5.50 -17.50 8.32
C PHE A 128 -5.85 -16.22 7.57
N ASP A 129 -7.14 -15.88 7.48
CA ASP A 129 -7.61 -14.62 6.91
C ASP A 129 -7.09 -13.42 7.72
N ALA A 130 -7.13 -13.50 9.06
CA ALA A 130 -6.57 -12.48 9.94
C ALA A 130 -5.04 -12.34 9.80
N LEU A 131 -4.34 -13.43 9.46
CA LEU A 131 -2.90 -13.42 9.16
C LEU A 131 -2.60 -12.96 7.72
N GLY A 132 -3.61 -12.75 6.89
CA GLY A 132 -3.46 -12.40 5.47
C GLY A 132 -2.88 -13.55 4.62
N MET A 133 -3.05 -14.79 5.06
CA MET A 133 -2.57 -15.99 4.37
C MET A 133 -3.68 -16.59 3.51
N GLN A 134 -3.49 -16.62 2.21
CA GLN A 134 -4.38 -17.36 1.30
C GLN A 134 -3.95 -18.82 1.27
N ILE A 135 -4.78 -19.71 1.83
CA ILE A 135 -4.57 -21.16 1.72
C ILE A 135 -5.55 -21.73 0.69
N LEU A 136 -4.98 -22.39 -0.31
CA LEU A 136 -5.73 -23.02 -1.41
C LEU A 136 -6.23 -24.43 -1.05
N ASP A 137 -5.69 -25.03 0.01
CA ASP A 137 -6.07 -26.35 0.49
C ASP A 137 -7.37 -26.29 1.29
N ASN A 138 -8.28 -27.23 1.01
CA ASN A 138 -9.55 -27.39 1.73
C ASN A 138 -9.52 -28.51 2.78
N ASP A 139 -8.38 -29.17 2.98
CA ASP A 139 -8.25 -30.21 3.99
C ASP A 139 -7.96 -29.60 5.36
N VAL A 140 -8.91 -29.74 6.28
CA VAL A 140 -8.84 -29.26 7.66
C VAL A 140 -7.60 -29.78 8.39
N ASN A 141 -7.17 -31.02 8.14
CA ASN A 141 -5.98 -31.58 8.79
C ASN A 141 -4.70 -30.92 8.27
N ILE A 142 -4.67 -30.53 6.99
CA ILE A 142 -3.57 -29.75 6.42
C ILE A 142 -3.56 -28.34 7.01
N LEU A 143 -4.73 -27.69 7.12
CA LEU A 143 -4.86 -26.37 7.75
C LEU A 143 -4.37 -26.37 9.21
N ARG A 144 -4.71 -27.38 10.00
CA ARG A 144 -4.23 -27.53 11.39
C ARG A 144 -2.72 -27.68 11.47
N LYS A 145 -2.11 -28.47 10.57
CA LYS A 145 -0.64 -28.59 10.49
C LYS A 145 0.02 -27.27 10.13
N TYR A 146 -0.52 -26.56 9.14
CA TYR A 146 -0.01 -25.25 8.77
C TYR A 146 -0.10 -24.27 9.94
N LEU A 147 -1.22 -24.28 10.67
CA LEU A 147 -1.38 -23.41 11.82
C LEU A 147 -0.36 -23.76 12.90
N ALA A 148 -0.20 -25.03 13.23
CA ALA A 148 0.82 -25.47 14.20
C ALA A 148 2.23 -24.98 13.81
N LEU A 149 2.60 -25.12 12.53
CA LEU A 149 3.88 -24.62 12.02
C LEU A 149 4.02 -23.11 12.13
N VAL A 150 3.01 -22.36 11.70
CA VAL A 150 2.98 -20.89 11.73
C VAL A 150 3.06 -20.37 13.15
N VAL A 151 2.34 -20.99 14.08
CA VAL A 151 2.34 -20.64 15.50
C VAL A 151 3.66 -21.00 16.17
N GLY A 152 4.49 -21.84 15.54
CA GLY A 152 5.76 -22.30 16.08
C GLY A 152 5.61 -23.45 17.08
N PHE A 153 4.56 -24.24 16.91
CA PHE A 153 4.28 -25.41 17.72
C PHE A 153 4.71 -26.67 16.97
N ASP A 154 5.98 -27.05 17.11
CA ASP A 154 6.54 -28.29 16.55
C ASP A 154 6.23 -29.46 17.49
N GLN A 155 4.98 -29.90 17.54
CA GLN A 155 4.67 -31.20 18.14
C GLN A 155 4.73 -32.27 17.03
N PRO A 156 5.57 -33.31 17.16
CA PRO A 156 5.51 -34.45 16.26
C PRO A 156 4.15 -35.11 16.48
N CYS A 157 3.19 -34.81 15.60
CA CYS A 157 1.96 -35.59 15.55
C CYS A 157 2.37 -37.00 15.12
N ALA A 158 2.43 -37.93 16.09
CA ALA A 158 2.84 -39.31 15.87
C ALA A 158 1.99 -40.08 14.84
N GLU A 159 0.92 -39.47 14.34
CA GLU A 159 0.00 -40.03 13.35
C GLU A 159 0.32 -39.65 11.89
N LEU A 160 1.42 -38.92 11.61
CA LEU A 160 1.60 -38.23 10.33
C LEU A 160 2.81 -38.63 9.46
N ASP A 161 3.48 -39.73 9.77
CA ASP A 161 4.61 -40.26 8.96
C ASP A 161 4.21 -40.85 7.57
N ALA A 162 2.93 -40.80 7.18
CA ALA A 162 2.46 -41.41 5.92
C ALA A 162 2.48 -40.47 4.70
N HIS A 163 2.57 -39.15 4.87
CA HIS A 163 2.58 -38.21 3.74
C HIS A 163 3.77 -37.27 3.83
N LYS A 164 4.89 -37.69 3.21
CA LYS A 164 5.97 -36.79 2.80
C LYS A 164 5.40 -35.75 1.82
N LEU A 165 4.90 -34.65 2.35
CA LEU A 165 4.69 -33.42 1.58
C LEU A 165 6.07 -32.82 1.36
N GLU A 166 6.55 -32.91 0.11
CA GLU A 166 7.67 -32.11 -0.36
C GLU A 166 7.25 -30.64 -0.31
N TYR A 167 7.64 -29.95 0.76
CA TYR A 167 7.51 -28.50 0.83
C TYR A 167 8.69 -27.87 0.06
N PRO A 168 8.44 -26.94 -0.87
CA PRO A 168 9.49 -26.05 -1.33
C PRO A 168 9.96 -25.20 -0.14
N SER A 169 11.28 -25.11 0.05
CA SER A 169 11.89 -24.35 1.12
C SER A 169 11.50 -22.87 1.05
N LEU A 170 11.23 -22.26 2.20
CA LEU A 170 10.96 -20.83 2.36
C LEU A 170 12.11 -19.92 1.89
N ASP A 171 13.30 -20.49 1.64
CA ASP A 171 14.45 -19.80 1.04
C ASP A 171 14.31 -19.54 -0.48
N GLN A 172 13.30 -20.10 -1.16
CA GLN A 172 13.11 -19.87 -2.60
C GLN A 172 12.26 -18.63 -2.95
N ARG A 173 11.87 -17.80 -1.98
CA ARG A 173 11.10 -16.57 -2.24
C ARG A 173 11.89 -15.27 -2.12
N ILE A 174 13.20 -15.34 -1.88
CA ILE A 174 14.08 -14.18 -1.89
C ILE A 174 15.22 -14.46 -2.87
N GLU A 175 14.95 -14.33 -4.17
CA GLU A 175 15.94 -14.00 -5.20
C GLU A 175 15.23 -13.89 -6.56
N ASP A 176 14.79 -12.68 -6.91
CA ASP A 176 15.27 -12.01 -8.14
C ASP A 176 14.72 -10.56 -8.22
N PRO A 177 15.49 -9.54 -7.77
CA PRO A 177 15.14 -8.12 -7.96
C PRO A 177 15.43 -7.60 -9.39
N THR A 178 15.92 -8.43 -10.32
CA THR A 178 16.53 -7.95 -11.57
C THR A 178 15.53 -7.71 -12.71
N HIS A 179 14.25 -8.04 -12.56
CA HIS A 179 13.26 -7.86 -13.63
C HIS A 179 12.49 -6.52 -13.63
N ARG A 180 12.87 -5.53 -12.79
CA ARG A 180 12.18 -4.23 -12.72
C ARG A 180 13.02 -3.01 -13.11
N ALA A 181 14.08 -3.20 -13.90
CA ALA A 181 14.94 -2.13 -14.38
C ALA A 181 15.24 -2.21 -15.90
N SER A 182 14.23 -2.40 -16.75
CA SER A 182 14.41 -2.30 -18.22
C SER A 182 13.28 -1.58 -18.96
N MET A 183 12.54 -0.69 -18.29
CA MET A 183 11.75 0.32 -18.97
C MET A 183 11.99 1.66 -18.29
N LEU A 184 12.45 2.64 -19.09
CA LEU A 184 12.74 4.04 -18.75
C LEU A 184 14.21 4.36 -18.41
N THR A 185 15.09 4.25 -19.41
CA THR A 185 16.06 5.32 -19.67
C THR A 185 16.00 5.69 -21.15
N ALA A 186 15.41 6.85 -21.39
CA ALA A 186 15.48 7.55 -22.66
C ALA A 186 16.88 8.16 -22.81
N GLU A 187 17.55 7.91 -23.92
CA GLU A 187 18.55 8.84 -24.46
C GLU A 187 18.09 9.28 -25.84
N HIS A 188 17.41 10.43 -25.84
CA HIS A 188 17.03 11.15 -27.03
C HIS A 188 17.62 12.54 -26.90
N ARG A 189 18.62 12.84 -27.75
CA ARG A 189 18.98 14.13 -28.38
C ARG A 189 20.50 14.25 -28.57
N PRO A 190 20.97 15.18 -29.42
CA PRO A 190 20.45 15.57 -30.74
C PRO A 190 21.60 15.67 -31.78
N SER A 191 21.27 15.84 -33.06
CA SER A 191 21.79 16.94 -33.93
C SER A 191 21.64 16.59 -35.42
N THR A 192 20.85 17.44 -36.09
CA THR A 192 21.04 18.03 -37.42
C THR A 192 21.97 17.33 -38.43
N VAL A 193 21.51 17.19 -39.68
CA VAL A 193 21.97 17.99 -40.84
C VAL A 193 21.13 17.64 -42.09
N PHE A 194 20.91 18.71 -42.87
CA PHE A 194 20.37 18.88 -44.21
C PHE A 194 20.49 17.75 -45.27
N SER A 195 19.64 17.97 -46.29
CA SER A 195 19.81 17.71 -47.74
C SER A 195 19.01 16.51 -48.24
N SER A 196 17.93 16.69 -49.00
CA SER A 196 17.81 17.14 -50.40
C SER A 196 17.50 15.95 -51.30
N ASP A 197 16.51 16.17 -52.15
CA ASP A 197 16.21 15.47 -53.39
C ASP A 197 15.41 14.16 -53.38
N CYS A 198 14.37 14.22 -54.22
CA CYS A 198 13.95 13.25 -55.24
C CYS A 198 12.52 12.71 -55.11
N TYR A 199 11.66 13.32 -55.94
CA TYR A 199 10.86 12.68 -56.98
C TYR A 199 9.70 11.73 -56.62
N ASN A 200 8.51 12.13 -57.10
CA ASN A 200 7.53 11.35 -57.88
C ASN A 200 6.90 10.10 -57.22
N THR A 201 5.61 9.77 -57.35
CA THR A 201 4.66 9.98 -58.43
C THR A 201 3.31 9.39 -58.01
N LEU A 202 2.24 9.84 -58.69
CA LEU A 202 1.01 9.12 -59.06
C LEU A 202 -0.09 8.91 -58.00
N GLY A 203 -1.27 9.44 -58.34
CA GLY A 203 -2.56 9.15 -57.72
C GLY A 203 -3.51 10.32 -57.84
#